data_AF-A0AAX4HSN5-F1
#
_entry.id   AF-A0AAX4HSN5-F1
#
_cell.length_a   1.000
_cell.length_b   1.000
_cell.length_c   1.000
_cell.angle_alpha   90.00
_cell.angle_beta   90.00
_cell.angle_gamma   90.00
#
_symmetry.space_group_name_H-M   'P 1'
#
loop_
_entity.id
_entity.type
_entity.pdbx_description
1 polymer ?
#
loop_
_entity_poly.entity_id
_entity_poly.type
_entity_poly.pdbx_seq_one_letter_code
_entity_poly.pdbx_strand_id
1 'polypeptide(L)'
;MMEKIKAHFMKVGPRRFVVGAVFVLIILDIINTYYLKLYWLKKDLSTMLVHQSIRQSNLLLEDFSQETINGMAGFINNTFYFFLFLVLVNNLFFYFFYLRAKLWAQGYVLFYTLTAAIFGLSFVVDQAGLGAGWMVYNILTIFVYIYLYFGVKVLKYETTDAIPADGTSAQ
;
A
#
# COMPACT_ATOMS: atom_id res chain seq x y z
N MET A 1 -15.11 7.81 23.74
CA MET A 1 -15.19 7.69 22.26
C MET A 1 -14.61 6.37 21.76
N MET A 2 -13.41 5.99 22.23
CA MET A 2 -12.73 4.77 21.77
C MET A 2 -13.47 3.47 22.14
N GLU A 3 -14.17 3.44 23.28
CA GLU A 3 -15.03 2.32 23.67
C GLU A 3 -16.19 2.07 22.69
N LYS A 4 -16.81 3.14 22.16
CA LYS A 4 -17.88 3.02 21.17
C LYS A 4 -17.36 2.43 19.85
N ILE A 5 -16.16 2.84 19.45
CA ILE A 5 -15.47 2.32 18.26
C ILE A 5 -15.14 0.84 18.49
N LYS A 6 -14.55 0.49 19.64
CA LYS A 6 -14.27 -0.91 19.99
C LYS A 6 -15.55 -1.75 19.99
N ALA A 7 -16.63 -1.28 20.61
CA ALA A 7 -17.91 -1.97 20.62
C ALA A 7 -18.48 -2.21 19.21
N HIS A 8 -18.30 -1.28 18.27
CA HIS A 8 -18.67 -1.49 16.88
C HIS A 8 -17.91 -2.68 16.27
N PHE A 9 -16.58 -2.71 16.40
CA PHE A 9 -15.76 -3.79 15.85
C PHE A 9 -15.98 -5.14 16.55
N MET A 10 -16.25 -5.13 17.85
CA MET A 10 -16.60 -6.35 18.59
C MET A 10 -17.91 -6.98 18.09
N LYS A 11 -18.90 -6.19 17.65
CA LYS A 11 -20.14 -6.72 17.04
C LYS A 11 -19.90 -7.44 15.72
N VAL A 12 -18.93 -7.00 14.93
CA VAL A 12 -18.54 -7.68 13.67
C VAL A 12 -17.91 -9.03 13.99
N GLY A 13 -17.21 -9.13 15.12
CA GLY A 13 -16.46 -10.30 15.56
C GLY A 13 -14.97 -10.14 15.19
N PRO A 14 -14.04 -10.19 16.16
CA PRO A 14 -12.62 -9.92 15.93
C PRO A 14 -12.01 -10.74 14.79
N ARG A 15 -12.28 -12.05 14.77
CA ARG A 15 -11.77 -12.94 13.72
C ARG A 15 -12.33 -12.62 12.34
N ARG A 16 -13.63 -12.32 12.24
CA ARG A 16 -14.30 -11.97 10.98
C ARG A 16 -13.77 -10.65 10.45
N PHE A 17 -13.53 -9.68 11.33
CA PHE A 17 -12.90 -8.42 10.97
C PHE A 17 -11.50 -8.66 10.39
N VAL A 18 -10.63 -9.44 11.03
CA VAL A 18 -9.26 -9.69 10.52
C VAL A 18 -9.29 -10.31 9.13
N VAL A 19 -10.14 -11.33 8.92
CA VAL A 19 -10.28 -11.99 7.61
C VAL A 19 -10.77 -11.00 6.56
N GLY A 20 -11.80 -10.21 6.87
CA GLY A 20 -12.33 -9.18 5.98
C GLY A 20 -11.31 -8.09 5.67
N ALA A 21 -10.56 -7.63 6.68
CA ALA A 21 -9.51 -6.63 6.54
C ALA A 21 -8.41 -7.12 5.59
N VAL A 22 -7.92 -8.35 5.79
CA VAL A 22 -6.91 -8.95 4.90
C VAL A 22 -7.42 -9.07 3.48
N PHE A 23 -8.66 -9.52 3.28
CA PHE A 23 -9.24 -9.65 1.95
C PHE A 23 -9.35 -8.28 1.24
N VAL A 24 -9.83 -7.27 1.94
CA VAL A 24 -9.92 -5.89 1.42
C VAL A 24 -8.52 -5.37 1.09
N LEU A 25 -7.53 -5.57 1.95
CA LEU A 25 -6.16 -5.12 1.71
C LEU A 25 -5.55 -5.77 0.46
N ILE A 26 -5.76 -7.08 0.25
CA ILE A 26 -5.29 -7.77 -0.96
C ILE A 26 -5.90 -7.15 -2.21
N ILE A 27 -7.22 -6.89 -2.21
CA ILE A 27 -7.89 -6.25 -3.35
C ILE A 27 -7.33 -4.85 -3.60
N LEU A 28 -7.19 -4.04 -2.56
CA LEU A 28 -6.64 -2.69 -2.67
C LEU A 28 -5.20 -2.72 -3.19
N ASP A 29 -4.38 -3.65 -2.74
CA ASP A 29 -3.00 -3.80 -3.17
C ASP A 29 -2.88 -4.15 -4.66
N ILE A 30 -3.72 -5.07 -5.15
CA ILE A 30 -3.78 -5.42 -6.57
C ILE A 30 -4.20 -4.21 -7.40
N ILE A 31 -5.26 -3.51 -6.98
CA ILE A 31 -5.77 -2.34 -7.68
C ILE A 31 -4.73 -1.21 -7.68
N ASN A 32 -4.14 -0.90 -6.53
CA ASN A 32 -3.10 0.12 -6.38
C ASN A 32 -1.88 -0.22 -7.24
N THR A 33 -1.45 -1.47 -7.27
CA THR A 33 -0.33 -1.92 -8.11
C THR A 33 -0.61 -1.69 -9.59
N TYR A 34 -1.83 -2.03 -10.04
CA TYR A 34 -2.25 -1.78 -11.40
C TYR A 34 -2.23 -0.28 -11.73
N TYR A 35 -2.77 0.56 -10.86
CA TYR A 35 -2.78 2.00 -11.08
C TYR A 35 -1.42 2.65 -10.98
N LEU A 36 -0.53 2.19 -10.10
CA LEU A 36 0.87 2.65 -10.04
C LEU A 36 1.60 2.35 -11.34
N LYS A 37 1.35 1.17 -11.94
CA LYS A 37 1.87 0.85 -13.28
C LYS A 37 1.34 1.82 -14.34
N LEU A 38 0.03 2.12 -14.33
CA LEU A 38 -0.55 3.09 -15.28
C LEU A 38 0.01 4.50 -15.06
N TYR A 39 0.12 4.94 -13.82
CA TYR A 39 0.71 6.23 -13.45
C TYR A 39 2.15 6.33 -13.96
N TRP A 40 2.96 5.30 -13.71
CA TRP A 40 4.36 5.23 -14.13
C TRP A 40 4.53 5.37 -15.65
N LEU A 41 3.72 4.62 -16.40
CA LEU A 41 3.71 4.68 -17.86
C LEU A 41 3.21 6.02 -18.38
N LYS A 42 2.15 6.56 -17.79
CA LYS A 42 1.52 7.81 -18.24
C LYS A 42 2.42 9.03 -18.05
N LYS A 43 3.25 9.02 -17.01
CA LYS A 43 4.24 10.08 -16.74
C LYS A 43 5.57 9.87 -17.46
N ASP A 44 5.72 8.75 -18.20
CA ASP A 44 6.95 8.37 -18.89
C ASP A 44 8.20 8.44 -17.99
N LEU A 45 8.03 7.97 -16.74
CA LEU A 45 9.05 8.16 -15.69
C LEU A 45 10.37 7.47 -16.05
N SER A 46 10.33 6.33 -16.73
CA SER A 46 11.54 5.61 -17.12
C SER A 46 12.41 6.42 -18.07
N THR A 47 11.81 7.03 -19.10
CA THR A 47 12.53 7.88 -20.04
C THR A 47 13.05 9.14 -19.37
N MET A 48 12.23 9.76 -18.49
CA MET A 48 12.67 10.89 -17.67
C MET A 48 13.90 10.54 -16.82
N LEU A 49 13.90 9.37 -16.18
CA LEU A 49 15.03 8.91 -15.36
C LEU A 49 16.28 8.66 -16.22
N VAL A 50 16.15 8.04 -17.40
CA VAL A 50 17.28 7.88 -18.32
C VAL A 50 17.86 9.24 -18.71
N HIS A 51 17.03 10.18 -19.14
CA HIS A 51 17.47 11.52 -19.52
C HIS A 51 18.17 12.25 -18.37
N GLN A 52 17.64 12.10 -17.15
CA GLN A 52 18.23 12.69 -15.97
C GLN A 52 19.58 12.06 -15.63
N SER A 53 19.71 10.74 -15.69
CA SER A 53 20.97 10.03 -15.43
C SER A 53 22.06 10.37 -16.45
N ILE A 54 21.72 10.49 -17.74
CA ILE A 54 22.66 10.94 -18.79
C ILE A 54 23.17 12.35 -18.48
N ARG A 55 22.26 13.29 -18.20
CA ARG A 55 22.61 14.67 -17.84
C ARG A 55 23.48 14.75 -16.59
N GLN A 56 23.17 13.97 -15.56
CA GLN A 56 23.97 13.91 -14.33
C GLN A 56 25.37 13.32 -14.55
N SER A 57 25.56 12.54 -15.62
CA SER A 57 26.86 11.97 -15.98
C SER A 57 27.71 12.90 -16.86
N ASN A 58 27.26 14.15 -17.09
CA ASN A 58 27.89 15.11 -18.00
C ASN A 58 28.03 14.63 -19.46
N LEU A 59 27.15 13.71 -19.88
CA LEU A 59 27.07 13.26 -21.28
C LEU A 59 25.94 14.00 -22.01
N LEU A 60 26.08 14.17 -23.32
CA LEU A 60 25.02 14.76 -24.14
C LEU A 60 24.01 13.68 -24.52
N LEU A 61 22.73 14.05 -24.56
CA LEU A 61 21.67 13.12 -24.93
C LEU A 61 21.81 12.63 -26.38
N GLU A 62 22.37 13.50 -27.23
CA GLU A 62 22.64 13.29 -28.65
C GLU A 62 23.70 12.20 -28.90
N ASP A 63 24.53 11.90 -27.90
CA ASP A 63 25.54 10.84 -27.98
C ASP A 63 24.92 9.43 -27.94
N PHE A 64 23.63 9.33 -27.58
CA PHE A 64 22.93 8.06 -27.42
C PHE A 64 21.91 7.88 -28.54
N SER A 65 21.92 6.68 -29.14
CA SER A 65 20.88 6.30 -30.09
C SER A 65 19.52 6.17 -29.38
N GLN A 66 18.44 6.40 -30.11
CA GLN A 66 17.08 6.21 -29.58
C GLN A 66 16.84 4.77 -29.12
N GLU A 67 17.47 3.79 -29.79
CA GLU A 67 17.42 2.38 -29.39
C GLU A 67 18.04 2.17 -28.01
N THR A 68 19.20 2.79 -27.75
CA THR A 68 19.86 2.73 -26.45
C THR A 68 19.00 3.34 -25.35
N ILE A 69 18.42 4.52 -25.60
CA ILE A 69 17.52 5.20 -24.63
C ILE A 69 16.30 4.32 -24.33
N ASN A 70 15.67 3.75 -25.36
CA ASN A 70 14.53 2.87 -25.21
C ASN A 70 14.88 1.58 -24.46
N GLY A 71 16.06 1.00 -24.72
CA GLY A 71 16.57 -0.17 -24.02
C GLY A 71 16.77 0.09 -22.52
N MET A 72 17.37 1.23 -22.18
CA MET A 72 17.54 1.65 -20.78
C MET A 72 16.20 1.91 -20.10
N ALA A 73 15.28 2.63 -20.75
CA ALA A 73 13.95 2.89 -20.21
C ALA A 73 13.15 1.59 -20.02
N GLY A 74 13.27 0.63 -20.94
CA GLY A 74 12.69 -0.70 -20.84
C GLY A 74 13.21 -1.48 -19.63
N PHE A 75 14.52 -1.45 -19.38
CA PHE A 75 15.11 -2.05 -18.19
C PHE A 75 14.57 -1.42 -16.89
N ILE A 76 14.45 -0.09 -16.84
CA ILE A 76 13.88 0.62 -15.67
C ILE A 76 12.40 0.24 -15.47
N ASN A 77 11.60 0.17 -16.54
CA ASN A 77 10.20 -0.28 -16.47
C ASN A 77 10.09 -1.68 -15.86
N ASN A 78 10.89 -2.63 -16.35
CA ASN A 78 10.87 -4.01 -15.86
C ASN A 78 11.31 -4.10 -14.39
N THR A 79 12.34 -3.34 -14.03
CA THR A 79 12.83 -3.24 -12.66
C THR A 79 11.73 -2.70 -11.74
N PHE A 80 11.06 -1.62 -12.13
CA PHE A 80 9.92 -1.07 -11.39
C PHE A 80 8.78 -2.09 -11.22
N TYR A 81 8.42 -2.82 -12.27
CA TYR A 81 7.37 -3.86 -12.17
C TYR A 81 7.77 -5.02 -11.27
N PHE A 82 9.04 -5.42 -11.30
CA PHE A 82 9.55 -6.43 -10.39
C PHE A 82 9.50 -5.94 -8.93
N PHE A 83 9.85 -4.68 -8.67
CA PHE A 83 9.70 -4.10 -7.32
C PHE A 83 8.25 -4.06 -6.86
N LEU A 84 7.29 -3.69 -7.72
CA LEU A 84 5.87 -3.75 -7.39
C LEU A 84 5.43 -5.17 -7.02
N PHE A 85 5.90 -6.18 -7.76
CA PHE A 85 5.65 -7.59 -7.44
C PHE A 85 6.22 -7.98 -6.08
N LEU A 86 7.47 -7.59 -5.77
CA LEU A 86 8.07 -7.86 -4.47
C LEU A 86 7.29 -7.21 -3.32
N VAL A 87 6.80 -5.98 -3.51
CA VAL A 87 5.94 -5.30 -2.52
C VAL A 87 4.66 -6.10 -2.29
N LEU A 88 3.99 -6.56 -3.34
CA LEU A 88 2.78 -7.40 -3.22
C LEU A 88 3.05 -8.69 -2.43
N VAL A 89 4.12 -9.42 -2.78
CA VAL A 89 4.49 -10.67 -2.08
C VAL A 89 4.83 -10.39 -0.61
N ASN A 90 5.55 -9.31 -0.35
CA ASN A 90 5.86 -8.87 1.01
C ASN A 90 4.60 -8.57 1.81
N ASN A 91 3.64 -7.84 1.24
CA ASN A 91 2.38 -7.53 1.92
C ASN A 91 1.58 -8.80 2.22
N LEU A 92 1.49 -9.72 1.25
CA LEU A 92 0.84 -11.03 1.42
C LEU A 92 1.47 -11.84 2.55
N PHE A 93 2.81 -11.82 2.67
CA PHE A 93 3.51 -12.45 3.79
C PHE A 93 3.02 -11.90 5.13
N PHE A 94 2.99 -10.58 5.30
CA PHE A 94 2.49 -9.99 6.55
C PHE A 94 1.01 -10.28 6.80
N TYR A 95 0.17 -10.26 5.76
CA TYR A 95 -1.25 -10.57 5.90
C TYR A 95 -1.49 -12.00 6.35
N PHE A 96 -0.72 -12.95 5.82
CA PHE A 96 -0.79 -14.34 6.24
C PHE A 96 -0.41 -14.50 7.72
N PHE A 97 0.63 -13.83 8.19
CA PHE A 97 1.01 -13.88 9.60
C PHE A 97 0.05 -13.12 10.51
N TYR A 98 -0.61 -12.08 10.01
CA TYR A 98 -1.69 -11.41 10.74
C TYR A 98 -2.92 -12.32 10.91
N LEU A 99 -3.27 -13.10 9.87
CA LEU A 99 -4.28 -14.16 9.99
C LEU A 99 -3.89 -15.26 11.00
N ARG A 100 -2.62 -15.38 11.36
CA ARG A 100 -2.13 -16.30 12.41
C ARG A 100 -1.93 -15.60 13.76
N ALA A 101 -2.60 -14.48 13.99
CA ALA A 101 -2.61 -13.74 15.25
C ALA A 101 -1.22 -13.24 15.70
N LYS A 102 -0.25 -13.11 14.77
CA LYS A 102 1.09 -12.63 15.12
C LYS A 102 1.13 -11.12 15.32
N LEU A 103 1.55 -10.73 16.52
CA LEU A 103 1.59 -9.34 16.97
C LEU A 103 2.48 -8.45 16.09
N TRP A 104 3.64 -8.94 15.66
CA TRP A 104 4.53 -8.17 14.79
C TRP A 104 3.91 -7.92 13.40
N ALA A 105 3.14 -8.88 12.89
CA ALA A 105 2.43 -8.74 11.63
C ALA A 105 1.24 -7.77 11.75
N GLN A 106 0.54 -7.78 12.89
CA GLN A 106 -0.46 -6.75 13.21
C GLN A 106 0.17 -5.35 13.24
N GLY A 107 1.36 -5.20 13.84
CA GLY A 107 2.08 -3.94 13.88
C GLY A 107 2.40 -3.42 12.48
N TYR A 108 2.82 -4.30 11.58
CA TYR A 108 3.00 -3.99 10.17
C TYR A 108 1.70 -3.54 9.50
N VAL A 109 0.61 -4.30 9.64
CA VAL A 109 -0.69 -3.96 9.02
C VAL A 109 -1.23 -2.63 9.55
N LEU A 110 -1.04 -2.35 10.83
CA LEU A 110 -1.39 -1.07 11.44
C LEU A 110 -0.59 0.09 10.82
N PHE A 111 0.72 -0.07 10.68
CA PHE A 111 1.58 0.92 10.05
C PHE A 111 1.23 1.12 8.56
N TYR A 112 0.99 0.01 7.84
CA TYR A 112 0.65 0.01 6.44
C TYR A 112 -0.67 0.75 6.17
N THR A 113 -1.73 0.43 6.91
CA THR A 113 -3.04 1.08 6.74
C THR A 113 -2.97 2.58 7.01
N LEU A 114 -2.20 3.02 8.02
CA LEU A 114 -2.00 4.44 8.30
C LEU A 114 -1.22 5.15 7.18
N THR A 115 -0.09 4.57 6.77
CA THR A 115 0.75 5.18 5.73
C THR A 115 0.05 5.21 4.38
N ALA A 116 -0.71 4.16 4.02
CA ALA A 116 -1.53 4.14 2.82
C ALA A 116 -2.61 5.24 2.83
N ALA A 117 -3.27 5.49 3.96
CA ALA A 117 -4.23 6.59 4.08
C ALA A 117 -3.55 7.97 3.88
N ILE A 118 -2.35 8.17 4.45
CA ILE A 118 -1.60 9.42 4.30
C ILE A 118 -1.12 9.60 2.86
N PHE A 119 -0.51 8.58 2.27
CA PHE A 119 -0.01 8.64 0.89
C PHE A 119 -1.14 8.74 -0.15
N GLY A 120 -2.34 8.22 0.17
CA GLY A 120 -3.53 8.42 -0.66
C GLY A 120 -3.83 9.89 -0.92
N LEU A 121 -3.54 10.80 0.03
CA LEU A 121 -3.71 12.24 -0.16
C LEU A 121 -2.84 12.79 -1.30
N SER A 122 -1.61 12.27 -1.44
CA SER A 122 -0.71 12.68 -2.52
C SER A 122 -1.28 12.32 -3.90
N PHE A 123 -1.94 11.16 -4.02
CA PHE A 123 -2.57 10.72 -5.28
C PHE A 123 -3.90 11.42 -5.59
N VAL A 124 -4.57 11.97 -4.58
CA VAL A 124 -5.71 12.88 -4.80
C VAL A 124 -5.24 14.19 -5.44
N VAL A 125 -4.07 14.70 -5.04
CA VAL A 125 -3.49 15.93 -5.58
C VAL A 125 -2.84 15.70 -6.95
N ASP A 126 -1.98 14.68 -7.09
CA ASP A 126 -1.35 14.32 -8.36
C ASP A 126 -2.07 13.15 -9.03
N GLN A 127 -3.13 13.50 -9.73
CA GLN A 127 -3.95 12.56 -10.49
C GLN A 127 -3.32 12.08 -11.81
N ALA A 128 -2.14 12.60 -12.22
CA ALA A 128 -1.44 12.24 -13.46
C ALA A 128 -2.29 12.18 -14.73
N GLY A 129 -3.40 12.93 -14.77
CA GLY A 129 -4.37 12.87 -15.86
C GLY A 129 -5.13 11.54 -15.98
N LEU A 130 -5.09 10.64 -15.01
CA LEU A 130 -5.85 9.37 -15.00
C LEU A 130 -7.38 9.58 -14.87
N GLY A 131 -7.82 10.81 -14.67
CA GLY A 131 -9.22 11.23 -14.71
C GLY A 131 -9.92 11.15 -13.35
N ALA A 132 -11.17 11.62 -13.31
CA ALA A 132 -11.95 11.75 -12.09
C ALA A 132 -12.19 10.41 -11.37
N GLY A 133 -12.25 9.30 -12.10
CA GLY A 133 -12.41 7.96 -11.51
C GLY A 133 -11.25 7.60 -10.57
N TRP A 134 -10.01 7.97 -10.92
CA TRP A 134 -8.84 7.75 -10.08
C TRP A 134 -8.88 8.61 -8.81
N MET A 135 -9.30 9.87 -8.93
CA MET A 135 -9.45 10.76 -7.77
C MET A 135 -10.51 10.22 -6.79
N VAL A 136 -11.68 9.82 -7.31
CA VAL A 136 -12.76 9.24 -6.49
C VAL A 136 -12.29 7.97 -5.80
N TYR A 137 -11.59 7.09 -6.52
CA TYR A 137 -10.99 5.89 -5.94
C TYR A 137 -10.07 6.24 -4.76
N ASN A 138 -9.12 7.16 -4.92
CA ASN A 138 -8.20 7.53 -3.84
C ASN A 138 -8.91 8.14 -2.62
N ILE A 139 -9.93 8.97 -2.84
CA ILE A 139 -10.73 9.52 -1.74
C ILE A 139 -11.41 8.39 -0.96
N LEU A 140 -12.05 7.45 -1.65
CA LEU A 140 -12.74 6.33 -1.01
C LEU A 140 -11.77 5.41 -0.28
N THR A 141 -10.62 5.10 -0.87
CA THR A 141 -9.64 4.21 -0.24
C THR A 141 -9.02 4.82 1.02
N ILE A 142 -8.85 6.14 1.10
CA ILE A 142 -8.42 6.81 2.34
C ILE A 142 -9.36 6.46 3.50
N PHE A 143 -10.68 6.58 3.29
CA PHE A 143 -11.66 6.24 4.33
C PHE A 143 -11.64 4.76 4.69
N VAL A 144 -11.46 3.88 3.70
CA VAL A 144 -11.31 2.44 3.94
C VAL A 144 -10.07 2.16 4.78
N TYR A 145 -8.91 2.73 4.45
CA TYR A 145 -7.68 2.54 5.21
C TYR A 145 -7.78 3.08 6.64
N ILE A 146 -8.44 4.22 6.84
CA ILE A 146 -8.72 4.76 8.17
C ILE A 146 -9.62 3.81 8.98
N TYR A 147 -10.68 3.27 8.37
CA TYR A 147 -11.55 2.29 9.02
C TYR A 147 -10.77 1.03 9.44
N LEU A 148 -9.95 0.50 8.54
CA LEU A 148 -9.09 -0.65 8.82
C LEU A 148 -8.08 -0.36 9.93
N TYR A 149 -7.43 0.81 9.89
CA TYR A 149 -6.50 1.25 10.93
C TYR A 149 -7.15 1.21 12.32
N PHE A 150 -8.34 1.80 12.46
CA PHE A 150 -9.04 1.79 13.74
C PHE A 150 -9.39 0.38 14.20
N GLY A 151 -9.93 -0.47 13.31
CA GLY A 151 -10.27 -1.84 13.66
C GLY A 151 -9.07 -2.67 14.09
N VAL A 152 -7.95 -2.58 13.34
CA VAL A 152 -6.69 -3.26 13.66
C VAL A 152 -6.11 -2.76 14.99
N LYS A 153 -6.25 -1.46 15.30
CA LYS A 153 -5.74 -0.85 16.53
C LYS A 153 -6.54 -1.28 17.76
N VAL A 154 -7.86 -1.20 17.70
CA VAL A 154 -8.72 -1.39 18.88
C VAL A 154 -8.96 -2.87 19.20
N LEU A 155 -8.82 -3.76 18.23
CA LEU A 155 -8.96 -5.20 18.39
C LEU A 155 -7.62 -5.91 18.63
N LYS A 156 -6.55 -5.18 18.99
CA LYS A 156 -5.20 -5.73 19.12
C LYS A 156 -5.16 -6.97 20.02
N TYR A 157 -5.77 -6.91 21.20
CA TYR A 157 -5.74 -8.00 22.18
C TYR A 157 -6.65 -9.16 21.80
N GLU A 158 -7.72 -8.89 21.07
CA GLU A 158 -8.71 -9.88 20.65
C GLU A 158 -8.30 -10.60 19.35
N THR A 159 -7.30 -10.09 18.64
CA THR A 159 -6.87 -10.61 17.33
C THR A 159 -5.42 -11.08 17.30
N THR A 160 -4.67 -10.90 18.39
CA THR A 160 -3.26 -11.27 18.47
C THR A 160 -2.93 -11.96 19.79
N ASP A 161 -1.78 -12.61 19.84
CA ASP A 161 -1.20 -13.23 21.05
C ASP A 161 -0.71 -12.18 22.10
N ALA A 162 -1.22 -10.94 22.06
CA ALA A 162 -0.79 -9.85 22.94
C ALA A 162 -1.36 -10.02 24.36
N ILE A 163 -0.48 -9.87 25.36
CA ILE A 163 -0.89 -9.89 26.78
C ILE A 163 -1.35 -8.47 27.16
N PRO A 164 -2.57 -8.30 27.72
CA PRO A 164 -3.04 -7.01 28.21
C PRO A 164 -2.18 -6.51 29.37
N ALA A 165 -1.93 -5.19 29.41
CA ALA A 165 -1.00 -4.54 30.35
C ALA A 165 -1.43 -4.66 31.82
N ASP A 166 -2.71 -4.96 32.03
CA ASP A 166 -3.45 -5.10 33.27
C ASP A 166 -3.51 -6.56 33.77
N GLY A 167 -2.84 -7.51 33.10
CA GLY A 167 -2.66 -8.89 33.57
C GLY A 167 -3.93 -9.73 33.61
N THR A 168 -5.07 -9.19 33.19
CA THR A 168 -6.33 -9.91 33.06
C THR A 168 -6.30 -10.67 31.76
N SER A 169 -6.00 -11.97 31.83
CA SER A 169 -6.10 -12.89 30.70
C SER A 169 -7.45 -12.69 30.00
N ALA A 170 -7.43 -12.40 28.69
CA ALA A 170 -8.63 -12.45 27.87
C ALA A 170 -9.21 -13.87 27.96
N GLN A 171 -10.36 -14.00 28.64
CA GLN A 171 -11.17 -15.22 28.64
C GLN A 171 -11.92 -15.35 27.32
#